data_AF-A0AAV9FR09-F1
#
_entry.id   AF-A0AAV9FR09-F1
#
_cell.length_a   1.000
_cell.length_b   1.000
_cell.length_c   1.000
_cell.angle_alpha   90.00
_cell.angle_beta   90.00
_cell.angle_gamma   90.00
#
_symmetry.space_group_name_H-M   'P 1'
#
loop_
_entity.id
_entity.type
_entity.pdbx_description
1 polymer ?
#
loop_
_entity_poly.entity_id
_entity_poly.type
_entity_poly.pdbx_seq_one_letter_code
_entity_poly.pdbx_strand_id
1 'polypeptide(L)'
;MKRVFKLLIQCIFLLLVSLNCSYNWGQFKRYSVAVPTDLEVIGSGTRVTGSDCSFLPTRWYTNSIAEAVRDALKSAPGATGLKEVDVKAQSYQYVFFGCIEVEGTPVREVVVPAKSTKKK
;
A
#
# COMPACT_ATOMS: atom_id res chain seq x y z
N MET A 1 10.90 -26.59 -36.66
CA MET A 1 11.74 -25.90 -35.64
C MET A 1 11.24 -24.51 -35.26
N LYS A 2 11.00 -23.57 -36.21
CA LYS A 2 10.59 -22.18 -35.90
C LYS A 2 9.32 -22.05 -35.03
N ARG A 3 8.32 -22.92 -35.22
CA ARG A 3 7.05 -22.90 -34.47
C ARG A 3 7.19 -23.33 -33.01
N VAL A 4 8.00 -24.36 -32.78
CA VAL A 4 8.31 -24.89 -31.43
C VAL A 4 9.15 -23.89 -30.64
N PHE A 5 10.13 -23.26 -31.29
CA PHE A 5 10.93 -22.20 -30.68
C PHE A 5 10.09 -20.98 -30.29
N LYS A 6 9.11 -20.59 -31.13
CA LYS A 6 8.18 -19.49 -30.84
C LYS A 6 7.26 -19.81 -29.65
N LEU A 7 6.76 -21.04 -29.55
CA LEU A 7 5.97 -21.51 -28.41
C LEU A 7 6.79 -21.55 -27.10
N LEU A 8 8.04 -22.02 -27.16
CA LEU A 8 8.95 -22.03 -26.02
C LEU A 8 9.25 -20.63 -25.49
N ILE A 9 9.54 -19.66 -26.38
CA ILE A 9 9.75 -18.28 -25.98
C ILE A 9 8.49 -17.69 -25.33
N GLN A 10 7.32 -17.97 -25.90
CA GLN A 10 6.06 -17.46 -25.37
C GLN A 10 5.72 -18.06 -23.99
N CYS A 11 5.99 -19.35 -23.78
CA CYS A 11 5.84 -20.00 -22.47
C CYS A 11 6.84 -19.45 -21.44
N ILE A 12 8.09 -19.22 -21.82
CA ILE A 12 9.11 -18.61 -20.93
C ILE A 12 8.69 -17.19 -20.54
N PHE A 13 8.18 -16.40 -21.49
CA PHE A 13 7.67 -15.06 -21.20
C PHE A 13 6.49 -15.08 -20.24
N LEU A 14 5.53 -16.00 -20.44
CA LEU A 14 4.40 -16.19 -19.53
C LEU A 14 4.83 -16.62 -18.13
N LEU A 15 5.84 -17.49 -18.03
CA LEU A 15 6.39 -17.96 -16.77
C LEU A 15 7.15 -16.87 -16.01
N LEU A 16 7.87 -16.00 -16.72
CA LEU A 16 8.52 -14.82 -16.13
C LEU A 16 7.50 -13.80 -15.62
N VAL A 17 6.32 -13.70 -16.24
CA VAL A 17 5.23 -12.82 -15.81
C VAL A 17 4.44 -13.37 -14.61
N SER A 18 4.44 -14.69 -14.41
CA SER A 18 3.72 -15.31 -13.28
C SER A 18 4.54 -15.37 -11.98
N LEU A 19 5.86 -15.18 -12.05
CA LEU A 19 6.72 -15.13 -10.86
C LEU A 19 6.69 -13.73 -10.21
N ASN A 20 5.58 -13.42 -9.54
CA ASN A 20 5.51 -12.30 -8.59
C ASN A 20 6.32 -12.65 -7.34
N CYS A 21 7.65 -12.62 -7.45
CA CYS A 21 8.54 -12.77 -6.30
C CYS A 21 8.51 -11.47 -5.47
N SER A 22 7.50 -11.35 -4.62
CA SER A 22 7.49 -10.36 -3.54
C SER A 22 8.49 -10.83 -2.47
N TYR A 23 9.70 -10.28 -2.51
CA TYR A 23 10.67 -10.50 -1.45
C TYR A 23 10.19 -9.72 -0.22
N ASN A 24 9.86 -10.44 0.86
CA ASN A 24 9.59 -9.82 2.16
C ASN A 24 10.70 -8.82 2.47
N TRP A 25 10.32 -7.55 2.65
CA TRP A 25 11.24 -6.49 2.96
C TRP A 25 11.86 -6.79 4.33
N GLY A 26 13.07 -7.36 4.32
CA GLY A 26 13.89 -7.63 5.50
C GLY A 26 13.25 -8.50 6.59
N GLN A 27 14.02 -8.76 7.65
CA GLN A 27 13.50 -9.27 8.91
C GLN A 27 13.43 -8.12 9.92
N PHE A 28 12.34 -7.36 9.87
CA PHE A 28 12.12 -6.28 10.83
C PHE A 28 11.28 -6.76 12.01
N LYS A 29 11.62 -6.27 13.20
CA LYS A 29 10.73 -6.37 14.35
C LYS A 29 9.54 -5.45 14.12
N ARG A 30 8.33 -5.98 14.30
CA ARG A 30 7.10 -5.20 14.26
C ARG A 30 6.96 -4.41 15.56
N TYR A 31 6.86 -3.10 15.44
CA TYR A 31 6.51 -2.20 16.53
C TYR A 31 5.14 -1.62 16.23
N SER A 32 4.18 -1.79 17.14
CA SER A 32 2.89 -1.11 17.09
C SER A 32 2.95 0.16 17.94
N VAL A 33 2.39 1.24 17.42
CA VAL A 33 2.19 2.47 18.18
C VAL A 33 0.73 2.48 18.67
N ALA A 34 0.50 2.92 19.89
CA ALA A 34 -0.85 3.06 20.42
C ALA A 34 -1.62 4.07 19.57
N VAL A 35 -2.78 3.63 19.06
CA VAL A 35 -3.65 4.44 18.21
C VAL A 35 -4.43 5.43 19.10
N PRO A 36 -4.57 6.71 18.70
CA PRO A 36 -5.41 7.68 19.41
C PRO A 36 -6.85 7.18 19.60
N THR A 37 -7.45 7.46 20.75
CA THR A 37 -8.80 6.95 21.12
C THR A 37 -9.95 7.70 20.43
N ASP A 38 -9.64 8.83 19.79
CA ASP A 38 -10.55 9.79 19.18
C ASP A 38 -10.72 9.57 17.66
N LEU A 39 -10.55 8.33 17.19
CA LEU A 39 -10.71 7.97 15.79
C LEU A 39 -12.07 7.33 15.52
N GLU A 40 -12.81 7.91 14.58
CA GLU A 40 -14.02 7.33 14.01
C GLU A 40 -13.66 6.53 12.76
N VAL A 41 -14.14 5.29 12.67
CA VAL A 41 -13.99 4.47 11.47
C VAL A 41 -14.94 4.98 10.39
N ILE A 42 -14.43 5.25 9.20
CA ILE A 42 -15.23 5.76 8.08
C ILE A 42 -15.70 4.61 7.20
N GLY A 43 -16.98 4.64 6.80
CA GLY A 43 -17.61 3.61 5.97
C GLY A 43 -18.00 2.36 6.76
N SER A 44 -17.93 1.20 6.12
CA SER A 44 -18.24 -0.11 6.73
C SER A 44 -17.08 -0.70 7.54
N GLY A 45 -15.97 0.03 7.68
CA GLY A 45 -14.73 -0.48 8.28
C GLY A 45 -13.94 -1.43 7.39
N THR A 46 -14.32 -1.56 6.11
CA THR A 46 -13.56 -2.31 5.11
C THR A 46 -12.19 -1.68 4.90
N ARG A 47 -11.16 -2.52 4.88
CA ARG A 47 -9.80 -2.08 4.57
C ARG A 47 -9.75 -1.56 3.14
N VAL A 48 -9.06 -0.44 2.96
CA VAL A 48 -8.79 0.16 1.65
C VAL A 48 -7.32 -0.05 1.30
N THR A 49 -7.07 -0.18 0.01
CA THR A 49 -5.73 -0.43 -0.54
C THR A 49 -5.37 0.68 -1.51
N GLY A 50 -4.12 1.12 -1.47
CA GLY A 50 -3.55 2.07 -2.42
C GLY A 50 -2.11 1.73 -2.73
N SER A 51 -1.61 2.22 -3.86
CA SER A 51 -0.26 1.89 -4.30
C SER A 51 0.46 3.04 -4.96
N ASP A 52 1.79 3.08 -4.79
CA ASP A 52 2.67 3.95 -5.55
C ASP A 52 3.74 3.10 -6.25
N CYS A 53 3.83 3.26 -7.57
CA CYS A 53 4.55 2.36 -8.48
C CYS A 53 5.54 3.12 -9.36
N SER A 54 6.77 2.63 -9.41
CA SER A 54 7.81 3.11 -10.33
C SER A 54 8.04 2.11 -11.45
N PHE A 55 8.36 2.63 -12.64
CA PHE A 55 8.93 1.84 -13.71
C PHE A 55 10.32 1.33 -13.28
N LEU A 56 10.56 0.04 -13.51
CA LEU A 56 11.65 -0.84 -13.04
C LEU A 56 11.29 -1.68 -11.81
N PRO A 57 11.38 -3.02 -11.90
CA PRO A 57 10.82 -3.95 -10.92
C PRO A 57 11.51 -3.94 -9.55
N THR A 58 12.74 -3.43 -9.49
CA THR A 58 13.55 -3.40 -8.28
C THR A 58 13.52 -2.04 -7.59
N ARG A 59 12.89 -1.02 -8.19
CA ARG A 59 12.94 0.37 -7.69
C ARG A 59 11.77 0.76 -6.79
N TRP A 60 11.10 -0.20 -6.15
CA TRP A 60 10.05 0.12 -5.17
C TRP A 60 10.54 1.07 -4.06
N TYR A 61 11.85 1.08 -3.75
CA TYR A 61 12.45 1.95 -2.73
C TYR A 61 12.46 3.43 -3.10
N THR A 62 12.19 3.78 -4.37
CA THR A 62 12.02 5.17 -4.80
C THR A 62 10.59 5.67 -4.65
N ASN A 63 9.65 4.80 -4.27
CA ASN A 63 8.24 5.14 -4.15
C ASN A 63 7.90 5.62 -2.74
N SER A 64 6.77 6.30 -2.63
CA SER A 64 6.32 6.98 -1.43
C SER A 64 5.16 6.23 -0.78
N ILE A 65 5.36 5.81 0.47
CA ILE A 65 4.29 5.29 1.34
C ILE A 65 3.16 6.34 1.47
N ALA A 66 3.51 7.62 1.54
CA ALA A 66 2.52 8.70 1.67
C ALA A 66 1.64 8.82 0.42
N GLU A 67 2.18 8.61 -0.77
CA GLU A 67 1.37 8.59 -2.00
C GLU A 67 0.49 7.34 -2.06
N ALA A 68 1.01 6.17 -1.67
CA ALA A 68 0.20 4.96 -1.57
C ALA A 68 -0.96 5.10 -0.55
N VAL A 69 -0.73 5.76 0.58
CA VAL A 69 -1.79 6.10 1.55
C VAL A 69 -2.80 7.07 0.95
N ARG A 70 -2.35 8.13 0.27
CA ARG A 70 -3.26 9.07 -0.40
C ARG A 70 -4.11 8.38 -1.45
N ASP A 71 -3.53 7.46 -2.19
CA ASP A 71 -4.23 6.65 -3.17
C ASP A 71 -5.31 5.78 -2.51
N ALA A 72 -4.97 5.11 -1.40
CA ALA A 72 -5.93 4.32 -0.61
C ALA A 72 -7.10 5.18 -0.08
N LEU A 73 -6.81 6.40 0.37
CA LEU A 73 -7.81 7.34 0.91
C LEU A 73 -8.77 7.87 -0.16
N LYS A 74 -8.41 7.86 -1.45
CA LYS A 74 -9.36 8.21 -2.53
C LYS A 74 -10.57 7.27 -2.55
N SER A 75 -10.39 6.02 -2.13
CA SER A 75 -11.46 5.03 -2.02
C SER A 75 -12.33 5.20 -0.76
N ALA A 76 -11.96 6.07 0.17
CA ALA A 76 -12.71 6.37 1.38
C ALA A 76 -12.89 7.89 1.59
N PRO A 77 -13.79 8.54 0.82
CA PRO A 77 -14.08 9.96 0.99
C PRO A 77 -14.48 10.32 2.43
N GLY A 78 -13.82 11.31 3.01
CA GLY A 78 -14.06 11.76 4.38
C GLY A 78 -13.18 11.11 5.45
N ALA A 79 -12.37 10.11 5.09
CA ALA A 79 -11.29 9.63 5.94
C ALA A 79 -10.09 10.60 5.88
N THR A 80 -9.45 10.81 7.03
CA THR A 80 -8.23 11.64 7.16
C THR A 80 -6.98 10.81 7.40
N GLY A 81 -7.13 9.50 7.67
CA GLY A 81 -6.02 8.58 7.88
C GLY A 81 -6.43 7.12 7.78
N LEU A 82 -5.45 6.24 8.04
CA LEU A 82 -5.64 4.79 8.09
C LEU A 82 -5.18 4.28 9.47
N LYS A 83 -5.92 3.34 10.06
CA LYS A 83 -5.48 2.54 11.22
C LYS A 83 -5.15 1.12 10.79
N GLU A 84 -4.41 0.39 11.63
CA GLU A 84 -4.03 -1.01 11.38
C GLU A 84 -3.36 -1.17 10.01
N VAL A 85 -2.37 -0.30 9.75
CA VAL A 85 -1.75 -0.14 8.45
C VAL A 85 -0.72 -1.22 8.19
N ASP A 86 -0.87 -1.92 7.07
CA ASP A 86 0.11 -2.83 6.51
C ASP A 86 0.77 -2.18 5.30
N VAL A 87 2.10 -2.13 5.29
CA VAL A 87 2.89 -1.64 4.17
C VAL A 87 3.62 -2.82 3.54
N LYS A 88 3.44 -3.03 2.23
CA LYS A 88 4.05 -4.11 1.46
C LYS A 88 4.90 -3.50 0.35
N ALA A 89 6.16 -3.89 0.23
CA ALA A 89 6.91 -3.66 -1.00
C ALA A 89 6.71 -4.85 -1.94
N GLN A 90 6.38 -4.55 -3.18
CA GLN A 90 6.24 -5.53 -4.25
C GLN A 90 7.30 -5.25 -5.30
N SER A 91 8.13 -6.26 -5.57
CA SER A 91 9.05 -6.26 -6.70
C SER A 91 8.44 -7.08 -7.83
N TYR A 92 8.74 -6.71 -9.07
CA TYR A 92 8.28 -7.44 -10.27
C TYR A 92 6.76 -7.48 -10.44
N GLN A 93 6.03 -6.49 -9.94
CA GLN A 93 4.62 -6.36 -10.27
C GLN A 93 4.49 -6.15 -11.79
N TYR A 94 3.78 -7.05 -12.45
CA TYR A 94 3.75 -7.16 -13.92
C TYR A 94 5.14 -7.19 -14.59
N VAL A 95 6.16 -7.77 -13.93
CA VAL A 95 7.58 -7.87 -14.37
C VAL A 95 8.34 -6.56 -14.43
N PHE A 96 7.67 -5.44 -14.66
CA PHE A 96 8.31 -4.15 -14.93
C PHE A 96 8.17 -3.14 -13.80
N PHE A 97 7.29 -3.36 -12.82
CA PHE A 97 7.02 -2.38 -11.77
C PHE A 97 7.52 -2.84 -10.41
N GLY A 98 8.12 -1.91 -9.68
CA GLY A 98 8.32 -1.99 -8.25
C GLY A 98 7.32 -1.05 -7.59
N CYS A 99 6.56 -1.55 -6.62
CA CYS A 99 5.46 -0.81 -6.00
C CYS A 99 5.52 -0.88 -4.47
N ILE A 100 5.01 0.17 -3.84
CA ILE A 100 4.67 0.18 -2.41
C ILE A 100 3.16 0.14 -2.34
N GLU A 101 2.62 -0.91 -1.72
CA GLU A 101 1.20 -1.06 -1.45
C GLU A 101 0.95 -0.80 0.02
N VAL A 102 -0.09 -0.03 0.31
CA VAL A 102 -0.55 0.25 1.66
C VAL A 102 -1.99 -0.20 1.79
N GLU A 103 -2.27 -0.95 2.85
CA GLU A 103 -3.59 -1.43 3.20
C GLU A 103 -3.93 -1.02 4.63
N GLY A 104 -5.14 -0.51 4.88
CA GLY A 104 -5.54 -0.13 6.23
C GLY A 104 -7.01 0.21 6.33
N THR A 105 -7.51 0.35 7.56
CA THR A 105 -8.91 0.73 7.79
C THR A 105 -9.03 2.26 7.81
N PRO A 106 -9.90 2.86 6.98
CA PRO A 106 -10.04 4.31 6.91
C PRO A 106 -10.66 4.88 8.18
N VAL A 107 -10.07 5.96 8.68
CA VAL A 107 -10.47 6.64 9.92
C VAL A 107 -10.47 8.15 9.75
N ARG A 108 -11.22 8.83 10.61
CA ARG A 108 -11.25 10.28 10.75
C ARG A 108 -11.00 10.67 12.20
N GLU A 109 -10.19 11.70 12.41
CA GLU A 109 -10.03 12.30 13.74
C GLU A 109 -11.30 13.06 14.13
N VAL A 110 -11.88 12.69 15.26
CA VAL A 110 -12.99 13.42 15.87
C VAL A 110 -12.38 14.46 16.79
N VAL A 111 -12.17 15.67 16.27
CA VAL A 111 -11.71 16.80 17.09
C VAL A 111 -12.76 17.04 18.17
N VAL A 112 -12.51 16.55 19.39
CA VAL A 112 -13.22 17.06 20.57
C VAL A 112 -12.77 18.51 20.67
N PRO A 113 -13.69 19.50 20.54
CA PRO A 113 -13.28 20.90 20.56
C PRO A 113 -12.56 21.14 21.88
N ALA A 114 -11.27 21.48 21.78
CA ALA A 114 -10.48 21.88 22.93
C ALA A 114 -11.26 22.99 23.62
N LYS A 115 -11.77 22.71 24.83
CA LYS A 115 -12.41 23.72 25.68
C LYS A 115 -11.50 24.93 25.67
N SER A 116 -11.93 26.03 25.06
CA SER A 116 -11.17 27.27 25.09
C SER A 116 -11.04 27.66 26.55
N THR A 117 -9.88 27.45 27.16
CA THR A 117 -9.52 28.13 28.40
C THR A 117 -9.38 29.60 28.05
N LYS A 118 -10.50 30.32 28.04
CA LYS A 118 -10.51 31.77 28.19
C LYS A 118 -9.78 32.05 29.50
N LYS A 119 -8.53 32.49 29.41
CA LYS A 119 -7.86 33.17 30.53
C LYS A 119 -8.67 34.42 30.84
N LYS A 120 -9.17 34.48 32.06
CA LYS A 120 -9.85 35.63 32.66
C LYS A 120 -8.80 36.62 33.15
#